data_AF-A0A3S8UV63-F1
#
_entry.id   AF-A0A3S8UV63-F1
#
_cell.length_a   1.000
_cell.length_b   1.000
_cell.length_c   1.000
_cell.angle_alpha   90.00
_cell.angle_beta   90.00
_cell.angle_gamma   90.00
#
_symmetry.space_group_name_H-M   'P 1'
#
loop_
_entity.id
_entity.type
_entity.pdbx_description
1 polymer ?
#
loop_
_entity_poly.entity_id
_entity_poly.type
_entity_poly.pdbx_seq_one_letter_code
_entity_poly.pdbx_strand_id
1 'polypeptide(L)'
;MYKSIKKQLENHVAAFNTNITDMLDSRLKKRNYFLDVLDSELNPFKYSSSGEYIIKDPYKLLDLEQKKKLLGSYQYIGASVDKDLITAKDGMEYYNKMGELYKKHLEAVNAQIKEIEASVPGEQSQLNAQKEELKKYLPFLNSIQKEYESLVNMAHTYKENLKKFINNCQIEKKETEIIVKKLEDYTKIDENLEIYKKSKKESDVRSSGLLEKLKNSKLINEEESKKVLSQLLNVQTQMLNMSSAHKCIDTNVPENAACYRYLDGTEEWRCLLGFKEVGGKCVPASITCEENNGGCAPEAECTMDDKKEVECKCTKEGSEPLFEGVFCSSS
;
A
#
# COMPACT_ATOMS: atom_id res chain seq x y z
N MET A 1 10.25 -7.32 -58.37
CA MET A 1 9.65 -6.15 -57.71
C MET A 1 8.61 -6.56 -56.66
N TYR A 2 7.48 -7.18 -57.04
CA TYR A 2 6.40 -7.59 -56.12
C TYR A 2 6.85 -8.43 -54.90
N LYS A 3 7.63 -9.51 -55.11
CA LYS A 3 8.17 -10.33 -54.01
C LYS A 3 9.01 -9.52 -53.00
N SER A 4 9.66 -8.46 -53.45
CA SER A 4 10.46 -7.58 -52.59
C SER A 4 9.58 -6.65 -51.75
N ILE A 5 8.55 -6.06 -52.35
CA ILE A 5 7.58 -5.19 -51.68
C ILE A 5 6.82 -5.99 -50.61
N LYS A 6 6.39 -7.21 -50.95
CA LYS A 6 5.79 -8.17 -50.00
C LYS A 6 6.65 -8.34 -48.75
N LYS A 7 7.90 -8.77 -48.94
CA LYS A 7 8.82 -9.05 -47.83
C LYS A 7 9.09 -7.80 -46.99
N GLN A 8 9.16 -6.62 -47.61
CA GLN A 8 9.33 -5.36 -46.90
C GLN A 8 8.13 -5.00 -46.03
N LEU A 9 6.90 -5.27 -46.49
CA LEU A 9 5.68 -4.95 -45.74
C LEU A 9 5.52 -5.83 -44.49
N GLU A 10 5.68 -7.15 -44.63
CA GLU A 10 5.67 -8.07 -43.47
C GLU A 10 6.77 -7.72 -42.48
N ASN A 11 7.99 -7.51 -42.98
CA ASN A 11 9.13 -7.15 -42.13
C ASN A 11 8.88 -5.84 -41.38
N HIS A 12 8.25 -4.85 -42.00
CA HIS A 12 7.95 -3.58 -41.34
C HIS A 12 6.94 -3.75 -40.20
N VAL A 13 5.86 -4.49 -40.43
CA VAL A 13 4.84 -4.77 -39.40
C VAL A 13 5.43 -5.57 -38.24
N ALA A 14 6.24 -6.59 -38.55
CA ALA A 14 6.93 -7.40 -37.55
C ALA A 14 7.97 -6.59 -36.76
N ALA A 15 8.80 -5.79 -37.43
CA ALA A 15 9.81 -4.96 -36.78
C ALA A 15 9.18 -3.91 -35.87
N PHE A 16 8.08 -3.29 -36.29
CA PHE A 16 7.34 -2.37 -35.43
C PHE A 16 6.80 -3.08 -34.18
N ASN A 17 6.27 -4.30 -34.32
CA ASN A 17 5.85 -5.10 -33.17
C ASN A 17 6.99 -5.42 -32.22
N THR A 18 8.13 -5.85 -32.75
CA THR A 18 9.34 -6.12 -31.96
C THR A 18 9.76 -4.88 -31.20
N ASN A 19 9.84 -3.72 -31.85
CA ASN A 19 10.23 -2.47 -31.19
C ASN A 19 9.30 -2.07 -30.05
N ILE A 20 7.97 -2.18 -30.24
CA ILE A 20 7.01 -1.89 -29.17
C ILE A 20 7.17 -2.89 -28.03
N THR A 21 7.23 -4.19 -28.36
CA THR A 21 7.29 -5.27 -27.37
C THR A 21 8.57 -5.17 -26.54
N ASP A 22 9.73 -5.00 -27.18
CA ASP A 22 11.02 -4.87 -26.51
C ASP A 22 11.08 -3.64 -25.61
N MET A 23 10.51 -2.52 -26.06
CA MET A 23 10.45 -1.30 -25.26
C MET A 23 9.58 -1.48 -24.01
N LEU A 24 8.40 -2.08 -24.15
CA LEU A 24 7.49 -2.35 -23.03
C LEU A 24 8.07 -3.38 -22.06
N ASP A 25 8.65 -4.47 -22.56
CA ASP A 25 9.28 -5.51 -21.75
C ASP A 25 10.50 -4.99 -21.00
N SER A 26 11.34 -4.17 -21.64
CA SER A 26 12.48 -3.52 -21.00
C SER A 26 12.05 -2.62 -19.83
N ARG A 27 10.99 -1.84 -20.01
CA ARG A 27 10.45 -0.97 -18.95
C ARG A 27 9.82 -1.78 -17.82
N LEU A 28 9.06 -2.82 -18.15
CA LEU A 28 8.48 -3.74 -17.17
C LEU A 28 9.57 -4.40 -16.33
N LYS A 29 10.63 -4.93 -16.94
CA LYS A 29 11.76 -5.53 -16.21
C LYS A 29 12.43 -4.55 -15.25
N LYS A 30 12.69 -3.32 -15.71
CA LYS A 30 13.25 -2.26 -14.85
C LYS A 30 12.34 -1.93 -13.67
N ARG A 31 11.03 -1.88 -13.91
CA ARG A 31 10.04 -1.58 -12.88
C ARG A 31 9.91 -2.72 -11.86
N ASN A 32 9.91 -3.97 -12.29
CA ASN A 32 9.91 -5.14 -11.40
C ASN A 32 11.16 -5.16 -10.52
N TYR A 33 12.35 -4.93 -11.10
CA TYR A 33 13.58 -4.80 -10.32
C TYR A 33 13.48 -3.69 -9.27
N PHE A 34 12.89 -2.56 -9.63
CA PHE A 34 12.70 -1.46 -8.69
C PHE A 34 11.69 -1.82 -7.58
N LEU A 35 10.58 -2.50 -7.91
CA LEU A 35 9.62 -3.02 -6.95
C LEU A 35 10.26 -4.02 -5.97
N ASP A 36 11.12 -4.91 -6.44
CA ASP A 36 11.86 -5.86 -5.59
C ASP A 36 12.76 -5.13 -4.60
N VAL A 37 13.41 -4.04 -5.04
CA VAL A 37 14.21 -3.19 -4.15
C VAL A 37 13.33 -2.53 -3.09
N LEU A 38 12.16 -2.00 -3.44
CA LEU A 38 11.24 -1.39 -2.46
C LEU A 38 10.70 -2.44 -1.47
N ASP A 39 10.34 -3.63 -1.95
CA ASP A 39 9.87 -4.73 -1.11
C ASP A 39 10.96 -5.21 -0.14
N SER A 40 12.23 -5.12 -0.54
CA SER A 40 13.37 -5.42 0.34
C SER A 40 13.49 -4.44 1.51
N GLU A 41 13.03 -3.20 1.38
CA GLU A 41 12.98 -2.23 2.49
C GLU A 41 11.97 -2.66 3.57
N LEU A 42 11.01 -3.54 3.21
CA LEU A 42 10.01 -4.09 4.12
C LEU A 42 10.40 -5.44 4.72
N ASN A 43 11.59 -5.98 4.39
CA ASN A 43 12.11 -7.23 4.96
C ASN A 43 12.11 -7.30 6.49
N PRO A 44 12.38 -6.22 7.26
CA PRO A 44 12.28 -6.25 8.72
C PRO A 44 10.90 -6.65 9.24
N PHE A 45 9.86 -6.53 8.43
CA PHE A 45 8.49 -6.88 8.77
C PHE A 45 8.06 -8.26 8.24
N LYS A 46 9.00 -9.07 7.73
CA LYS A 46 8.76 -10.40 7.19
C LYS A 46 9.39 -11.49 8.04
N TYR A 47 8.74 -12.66 8.10
CA TYR A 47 9.36 -13.84 8.69
C TYR A 47 10.52 -14.30 7.81
N SER A 48 11.72 -14.45 8.38
CA SER A 48 12.90 -14.92 7.65
C SER A 48 12.72 -16.32 7.05
N SER A 49 11.78 -17.12 7.57
CA SER A 49 11.51 -18.50 7.15
C SER A 49 10.48 -18.62 6.03
N SER A 50 9.46 -17.76 5.97
CA SER A 50 8.36 -17.85 4.99
C SER A 50 8.28 -16.67 4.02
N GLY A 51 8.93 -15.55 4.32
CA GLY A 51 8.79 -14.30 3.55
C GLY A 51 7.43 -13.63 3.73
N GLU A 52 6.54 -14.19 4.55
CA GLU A 52 5.24 -13.60 4.85
C GLU A 52 5.39 -12.42 5.79
N TYR A 53 4.54 -11.41 5.60
CA TYR A 53 4.49 -10.26 6.48
C TYR A 53 4.01 -10.67 7.88
N ILE A 54 4.83 -10.35 8.88
CA ILE A 54 4.50 -10.50 10.31
C ILE A 54 3.31 -9.59 10.66
N ILE A 55 3.14 -8.49 9.92
CA ILE A 55 2.18 -7.42 10.21
C ILE A 55 1.36 -7.12 8.96
N LYS A 56 0.03 -7.03 9.12
CA LYS A 56 -0.93 -6.85 7.99
C LYS A 56 -0.71 -5.59 7.15
N ASP A 57 -0.17 -4.53 7.74
CA ASP A 57 0.16 -3.30 7.03
C ASP A 57 1.53 -2.76 7.50
N PRO A 58 2.63 -3.19 6.88
CA PRO A 58 3.98 -2.81 7.29
C PRO A 58 4.26 -1.31 7.07
N TYR A 59 3.57 -0.67 6.11
CA TYR A 59 3.77 0.74 5.77
C TYR A 59 3.41 1.69 6.92
N LYS A 60 2.51 1.26 7.83
CA LYS A 60 2.10 2.04 9.00
C LYS A 60 3.26 2.26 9.99
N LEU A 61 4.17 1.29 10.09
CA LEU A 61 5.23 1.24 11.09
C LEU A 61 6.55 1.87 10.64
N LEU A 62 6.62 2.25 9.38
CA LEU A 62 7.73 3.02 8.83
C LEU A 62 7.81 4.40 9.49
N ASP A 63 9.02 4.93 9.60
CA ASP A 63 9.20 6.33 10.00
C ASP A 63 8.78 7.30 8.88
N LEU A 64 8.68 8.59 9.21
CA LEU A 64 8.25 9.63 8.28
C LEU A 64 9.15 9.74 7.04
N GLU A 65 10.46 9.54 7.19
CA GLU A 65 11.42 9.64 6.09
C GLU A 65 11.28 8.45 5.13
N GLN A 66 11.19 7.25 5.68
CA GLN A 66 10.91 6.01 4.94
C GLN A 66 9.58 6.09 4.20
N LYS A 67 8.51 6.57 4.85
CA LYS A 67 7.19 6.76 4.21
C LYS A 67 7.27 7.73 3.03
N LYS A 68 7.97 8.87 3.20
CA LYS A 68 8.15 9.86 2.12
C LYS A 68 8.96 9.30 0.95
N LYS A 69 10.03 8.56 1.24
CA LYS A 69 10.86 7.91 0.21
C LYS A 69 10.06 6.89 -0.59
N LEU A 70 9.33 6.00 0.09
CA LEU A 70 8.48 5.01 -0.56
C LEU A 70 7.35 5.68 -1.33
N LEU A 71 6.73 6.73 -0.79
CA LEU A 71 5.68 7.50 -1.48
C LEU A 71 6.19 8.03 -2.82
N GLY A 72 7.33 8.72 -2.83
CA GLY A 72 7.94 9.23 -4.07
C GLY A 72 8.29 8.11 -5.06
N SER A 73 8.71 6.95 -4.54
CA SER A 73 9.07 5.78 -5.36
C SER A 73 7.85 5.14 -6.02
N TYR A 74 6.75 4.96 -5.29
CA TYR A 74 5.50 4.44 -5.84
C TYR A 74 4.81 5.45 -6.77
N GLN A 75 4.92 6.75 -6.52
CA GLN A 75 4.47 7.77 -7.48
C GLN A 75 5.25 7.69 -8.80
N TYR A 76 6.57 7.47 -8.74
CA TYR A 76 7.40 7.25 -9.93
C TYR A 76 6.98 5.97 -10.69
N ILE A 77 6.71 4.87 -9.97
CA ILE A 77 6.18 3.63 -10.55
C ILE A 77 4.86 3.91 -11.28
N GLY A 78 3.91 4.61 -10.64
CA GLY A 78 2.63 4.96 -11.25
C GLY A 78 2.81 5.76 -12.54
N ALA A 79 3.69 6.75 -12.55
CA ALA A 79 4.02 7.53 -13.75
C ALA A 79 4.69 6.68 -14.86
N SER A 80 5.48 5.67 -14.48
CA SER A 80 6.07 4.71 -15.41
C SER A 80 5.01 3.84 -16.07
N VAL A 81 4.07 3.31 -15.28
CA VAL A 81 2.93 2.52 -15.78
C VAL A 81 2.05 3.34 -16.73
N ASP A 82 1.83 4.62 -16.44
CA ASP A 82 1.08 5.52 -17.32
C ASP A 82 1.75 5.70 -18.70
N LYS A 83 3.08 5.80 -18.75
CA LYS A 83 3.81 5.88 -20.03
C LYS A 83 3.66 4.59 -20.85
N ASP A 84 3.66 3.44 -20.20
CA ASP A 84 3.48 2.15 -20.85
C ASP A 84 2.06 1.96 -21.36
N LEU A 85 1.06 2.42 -20.59
CA LEU A 85 -0.33 2.46 -21.03
C LEU A 85 -0.53 3.33 -22.28
N ILE A 86 0.08 4.52 -22.31
CA ILE A 86 0.03 5.41 -23.50
C ILE A 86 0.66 4.69 -24.70
N THR A 87 1.89 4.20 -24.53
CA THR A 87 2.63 3.49 -25.59
C THR A 87 1.82 2.32 -26.16
N ALA A 88 1.25 1.48 -25.29
CA ALA A 88 0.50 0.31 -25.71
C ALA A 88 -0.82 0.68 -26.40
N LYS A 89 -1.49 1.76 -25.96
CA LYS A 89 -2.70 2.29 -26.61
C LYS A 89 -2.39 2.84 -28.00
N ASP A 90 -1.30 3.60 -28.15
CA ASP A 90 -0.86 4.13 -29.45
C ASP A 90 -0.53 2.99 -30.42
N GLY A 91 0.17 1.96 -29.94
CA GLY A 91 0.44 0.74 -30.72
C GLY A 91 -0.84 0.01 -31.12
N MET A 92 -1.81 -0.09 -30.22
CA MET A 92 -3.10 -0.73 -30.48
C MET A 92 -3.90 0.06 -31.53
N GLU A 93 -3.89 1.39 -31.47
CA GLU A 93 -4.52 2.26 -32.46
C GLU A 93 -3.87 2.10 -33.84
N TYR A 94 -2.54 2.04 -33.89
CA TYR A 94 -1.79 1.75 -35.11
C TYR A 94 -2.23 0.42 -35.73
N TYR A 95 -2.23 -0.68 -34.96
CA TYR A 95 -2.66 -1.98 -35.49
C TYR A 95 -4.11 -2.02 -35.89
N ASN A 96 -4.99 -1.25 -35.24
CA ASN A 96 -6.37 -1.11 -35.69
C ASN A 96 -6.45 -0.47 -37.08
N LYS A 97 -5.78 0.67 -37.29
CA LYS A 97 -5.75 1.37 -38.58
C LYS A 97 -5.14 0.49 -39.68
N MET A 98 -4.02 -0.17 -39.39
CA MET A 98 -3.37 -1.05 -40.35
C MET A 98 -4.20 -2.29 -40.66
N GLY A 99 -4.82 -2.90 -39.66
CA GLY A 99 -5.72 -4.04 -39.85
C GLY A 99 -6.92 -3.70 -40.74
N GLU A 100 -7.53 -2.52 -40.55
CA GLU A 100 -8.61 -2.02 -41.41
C GLU A 100 -8.14 -1.77 -42.85
N LEU A 101 -6.97 -1.16 -43.02
CA LEU A 101 -6.38 -0.91 -44.34
C LEU A 101 -6.09 -2.22 -45.09
N TYR A 102 -5.43 -3.19 -44.43
CA TYR A 102 -5.11 -4.48 -45.02
C TYR A 102 -6.38 -5.28 -45.35
N LYS A 103 -7.40 -5.20 -44.50
CA LYS A 103 -8.70 -5.81 -44.76
C LYS A 103 -9.36 -5.22 -46.01
N LYS A 104 -9.35 -3.89 -46.17
CA LYS A 104 -9.88 -3.23 -47.38
C LYS A 104 -9.13 -3.67 -48.64
N HIS A 105 -7.81 -3.81 -48.57
CA HIS A 105 -7.03 -4.30 -49.71
C HIS A 105 -7.32 -5.79 -50.01
N LEU A 106 -7.47 -6.62 -48.98
CA LEU A 106 -7.86 -8.02 -49.13
C LEU A 106 -9.22 -8.16 -49.82
N GLU A 107 -10.22 -7.36 -49.40
CA GLU A 107 -11.55 -7.34 -50.00
C GLU A 107 -11.51 -6.95 -51.48
N ALA A 108 -10.70 -5.94 -51.84
CA ALA A 108 -10.52 -5.54 -53.24
C ALA A 108 -9.89 -6.63 -54.10
N VAL A 109 -8.86 -7.33 -53.58
CA VAL A 109 -8.23 -8.47 -54.28
C VAL A 109 -9.22 -9.62 -54.44
N ASN A 110 -9.97 -9.94 -53.38
CA ASN A 110 -10.99 -10.98 -53.42
C ASN A 110 -12.11 -10.68 -54.43
N ALA A 111 -12.50 -9.41 -54.57
CA ALA A 111 -13.47 -8.99 -55.59
C ALA A 111 -12.93 -9.24 -57.00
N GLN A 112 -11.68 -8.84 -57.30
CA GLN A 112 -11.08 -9.08 -58.61
C GLN A 112 -10.92 -10.56 -58.95
N ILE A 113 -10.52 -11.39 -57.98
CA ILE A 113 -10.43 -12.84 -58.17
C ILE A 113 -11.81 -13.39 -58.54
N LYS A 114 -12.85 -13.03 -57.79
CA LYS A 114 -14.24 -13.45 -58.07
C LYS A 114 -14.74 -13.00 -59.44
N GLU A 115 -14.45 -11.77 -59.86
CA GLU A 115 -14.82 -11.26 -61.18
C GLU A 115 -14.19 -12.08 -62.32
N ILE A 116 -12.90 -12.43 -62.18
CA ILE A 116 -12.19 -13.26 -63.17
C ILE A 116 -12.76 -14.68 -63.18
N GLU A 117 -13.02 -15.27 -62.01
CA GLU A 117 -13.56 -16.64 -61.89
C GLU A 117 -15.01 -16.76 -62.36
N ALA A 118 -15.85 -15.75 -62.13
CA ALA A 118 -17.26 -15.74 -62.52
C ALA A 118 -17.48 -15.51 -64.03
N SER A 119 -16.43 -15.15 -64.78
CA SER A 119 -16.53 -14.91 -66.22
C SER A 119 -16.74 -16.23 -67.00
N VAL A 120 -17.99 -16.55 -67.32
CA VAL A 120 -18.40 -17.70 -68.15
C VAL A 120 -17.88 -17.52 -69.60
N PRO A 121 -17.40 -18.60 -70.28
CA PRO A 121 -17.07 -18.54 -71.70
C PRO A 121 -18.34 -18.30 -72.52
N GLY A 122 -18.39 -17.20 -73.25
CA GLY A 122 -19.46 -16.83 -74.19
C GLY A 122 -18.88 -16.55 -75.56
N GLU A 123 -19.64 -16.77 -76.63
CA GLU A 123 -19.20 -16.99 -78.03
C GLU A 123 -18.48 -15.84 -78.76
N GLN A 124 -18.07 -14.75 -78.09
CA GLN A 124 -17.35 -13.64 -78.73
C GLN A 124 -15.83 -13.80 -78.62
N SER A 125 -15.19 -14.12 -79.76
CA SER A 125 -13.78 -14.53 -79.89
C SER A 125 -12.74 -13.51 -79.39
N GLN A 126 -13.00 -12.20 -79.47
CA GLN A 126 -12.09 -11.17 -78.91
C GLN A 126 -12.19 -11.04 -77.39
N LEU A 127 -13.39 -11.20 -76.82
CA LEU A 127 -13.59 -11.21 -75.37
C LEU A 127 -13.00 -12.46 -74.71
N ASN A 128 -12.99 -13.59 -75.42
CA ASN A 128 -12.39 -14.83 -74.92
C ASN A 128 -10.86 -14.77 -74.82
N ALA A 129 -10.18 -14.08 -75.74
CA ALA A 129 -8.72 -13.90 -75.68
C ALA A 129 -8.28 -13.04 -74.48
N GLN A 130 -8.95 -11.91 -74.24
CA GLN A 130 -8.69 -11.07 -73.05
C GLN A 130 -9.01 -11.80 -71.74
N LYS A 131 -10.05 -12.65 -71.72
CA LYS A 131 -10.42 -13.47 -70.54
C LYS A 131 -9.39 -14.56 -70.24
N GLU A 132 -8.88 -15.26 -71.25
CA GLU A 132 -7.78 -16.22 -71.05
C GLU A 132 -6.50 -15.54 -70.57
N GLU A 133 -6.23 -14.32 -71.05
CA GLU A 133 -5.09 -13.54 -70.60
C GLU A 133 -5.24 -13.10 -69.14
N LEU A 134 -6.43 -12.66 -68.70
CA LEU A 134 -6.72 -12.33 -67.31
C LEU A 134 -6.57 -13.54 -66.36
N LYS A 135 -6.96 -14.74 -66.78
CA LYS A 135 -6.79 -15.98 -66.00
C LYS A 135 -5.31 -16.29 -65.69
N LYS A 136 -4.37 -15.87 -66.54
CA LYS A 136 -2.92 -16.04 -66.28
C LYS A 136 -2.45 -15.26 -65.05
N TYR A 137 -3.20 -14.24 -64.61
CA TYR A 137 -2.88 -13.44 -63.42
C TYR A 137 -3.48 -14.00 -62.13
N LEU A 138 -4.36 -15.01 -62.18
CA LEU A 138 -4.95 -15.61 -60.96
C LEU A 138 -3.90 -16.12 -59.96
N PRO A 139 -2.82 -16.82 -60.36
CA PRO A 139 -1.77 -17.24 -59.42
C PRO A 139 -1.11 -16.05 -58.71
N PHE A 140 -0.97 -14.92 -59.40
CA PHE A 140 -0.44 -13.70 -58.84
C PHE A 140 -1.42 -13.08 -57.84
N LEU A 141 -2.70 -12.91 -58.22
CA LEU A 141 -3.74 -12.37 -57.33
C LEU A 141 -3.93 -13.23 -56.07
N ASN A 142 -3.96 -14.56 -56.20
CA ASN A 142 -4.00 -15.48 -55.07
C ASN A 142 -2.78 -15.34 -54.14
N SER A 143 -1.61 -15.01 -54.71
CA SER A 143 -0.43 -14.69 -53.91
C SER A 143 -0.55 -13.35 -53.17
N ILE A 144 -1.28 -12.36 -53.72
CA ILE A 144 -1.58 -11.10 -53.02
C ILE A 144 -2.63 -11.32 -51.93
N GLN A 145 -3.66 -12.13 -52.20
CA GLN A 145 -4.70 -12.46 -51.24
C GLN A 145 -4.10 -13.05 -49.96
N LYS A 146 -3.30 -14.11 -50.09
CA LYS A 146 -2.62 -14.76 -48.94
C LYS A 146 -1.74 -13.79 -48.15
N GLU A 147 -1.18 -12.80 -48.84
CA GLU A 147 -0.34 -11.79 -48.21
C GLU A 147 -1.15 -10.86 -47.33
N TYR A 148 -2.25 -10.30 -47.84
CA TYR A 148 -3.11 -9.45 -47.02
C TYR A 148 -3.80 -10.25 -45.92
N GLU A 149 -4.14 -11.52 -46.13
CA GLU A 149 -4.60 -12.41 -45.04
C GLU A 149 -3.57 -12.51 -43.92
N SER A 150 -2.29 -12.74 -44.26
CA SER A 150 -1.17 -12.77 -43.32
C SER A 150 -1.07 -11.46 -42.52
N LEU A 151 -1.11 -10.31 -43.21
CA LEU A 151 -1.01 -8.99 -42.61
C LEU A 151 -2.19 -8.64 -41.71
N VAL A 152 -3.42 -8.99 -42.12
CA VAL A 152 -4.62 -8.83 -41.28
C VAL A 152 -4.49 -9.66 -40.01
N ASN A 153 -4.05 -10.91 -40.13
CA ASN A 153 -3.86 -11.81 -38.98
C ASN A 153 -2.76 -11.31 -38.03
N MET A 154 -1.64 -10.82 -38.57
CA MET A 154 -0.57 -10.20 -37.78
C MET A 154 -1.06 -8.98 -37.02
N ALA A 155 -1.70 -8.02 -37.71
CA ALA A 155 -2.24 -6.82 -37.07
C ALA A 155 -3.25 -7.15 -35.97
N HIS A 156 -4.14 -8.12 -36.22
CA HIS A 156 -5.09 -8.59 -35.21
C HIS A 156 -4.39 -9.21 -34.00
N THR A 157 -3.43 -10.11 -34.23
CA THR A 157 -2.68 -10.79 -33.17
C THR A 157 -1.92 -9.80 -32.29
N TYR A 158 -1.21 -8.86 -32.90
CA TYR A 158 -0.44 -7.84 -32.17
C TYR A 158 -1.34 -6.88 -31.40
N LYS A 159 -2.50 -6.49 -31.96
CA LYS A 159 -3.53 -5.73 -31.26
C LYS A 159 -4.03 -6.47 -30.00
N GLU A 160 -4.35 -7.76 -30.11
CA GLU A 160 -4.83 -8.54 -28.96
C GLU A 160 -3.74 -8.75 -27.89
N ASN A 161 -2.48 -8.89 -28.29
CA ASN A 161 -1.35 -8.94 -27.35
C ASN A 161 -1.21 -7.63 -26.57
N LEU A 162 -1.29 -6.47 -27.24
CA LEU A 162 -1.26 -5.17 -26.58
C LEU A 162 -2.47 -4.97 -25.65
N LYS A 163 -3.65 -5.46 -26.03
CA LYS A 163 -4.84 -5.41 -25.18
C LYS A 163 -4.65 -6.17 -23.86
N LYS A 164 -4.05 -7.37 -23.92
CA LYS A 164 -3.68 -8.14 -22.71
C LYS A 164 -2.68 -7.37 -21.85
N PHE A 165 -1.65 -6.79 -22.47
CA PHE A 165 -0.65 -5.97 -21.76
C PHE A 165 -1.30 -4.76 -21.06
N ILE A 166 -2.19 -4.03 -21.75
CA ILE A 166 -2.93 -2.90 -21.19
C ILE A 166 -3.74 -3.32 -19.96
N ASN A 167 -4.43 -4.46 -20.01
CA ASN A 167 -5.19 -4.96 -18.85
C ASN A 167 -4.29 -5.22 -17.65
N ASN A 168 -3.11 -5.82 -17.86
CA ASN A 168 -2.15 -6.05 -16.78
C ASN A 168 -1.63 -4.73 -16.20
N CYS A 169 -1.28 -3.75 -17.04
CA CYS A 169 -0.87 -2.42 -16.56
C CYS A 169 -1.98 -1.69 -15.79
N GLN A 170 -3.25 -1.90 -16.14
CA GLN A 170 -4.37 -1.32 -15.37
C GLN A 170 -4.52 -1.93 -13.98
N ILE A 171 -4.21 -3.22 -13.83
CA ILE A 171 -4.18 -3.88 -12.52
C ILE A 171 -3.03 -3.31 -11.69
N GLU A 172 -1.82 -3.30 -12.26
CA GLU A 172 -0.61 -2.76 -11.63
C GLU A 172 -0.80 -1.29 -11.20
N LYS A 173 -1.44 -0.48 -12.04
CA LYS A 173 -1.77 0.91 -11.72
C LYS A 173 -2.66 1.01 -10.48
N LYS A 174 -3.72 0.21 -10.39
CA LYS A 174 -4.63 0.21 -9.23
C LYS A 174 -3.91 -0.21 -7.95
N GLU A 175 -3.07 -1.24 -8.02
CA GLU A 175 -2.28 -1.69 -6.87
C GLU A 175 -1.34 -0.59 -6.39
N THR A 176 -0.65 0.07 -7.32
CA THR A 176 0.24 1.20 -7.02
C THR A 176 -0.53 2.37 -6.39
N GLU A 177 -1.69 2.74 -6.95
CA GLU A 177 -2.55 3.81 -6.41
C GLU A 177 -3.04 3.53 -4.98
N ILE A 178 -3.34 2.27 -4.66
CA ILE A 178 -3.73 1.86 -3.30
C ILE A 178 -2.57 2.10 -2.33
N ILE A 179 -1.34 1.71 -2.70
CA ILE A 179 -0.16 1.89 -1.85
C ILE A 179 0.15 3.39 -1.69
N VAL A 180 0.10 4.17 -2.76
CA VAL A 180 0.30 5.63 -2.71
C VAL A 180 -0.68 6.28 -1.74
N LYS A 181 -1.98 5.98 -1.83
CA LYS A 181 -2.99 6.53 -0.92
C LYS A 181 -2.70 6.19 0.54
N LYS A 182 -2.35 4.94 0.82
CA LYS A 182 -1.96 4.52 2.18
C LYS A 182 -0.77 5.32 2.70
N LEU A 183 0.28 5.46 1.89
CA LEU A 183 1.48 6.20 2.27
C LEU A 183 1.21 7.70 2.45
N GLU A 184 0.35 8.29 1.61
CA GLU A 184 -0.09 9.68 1.78
C GLU A 184 -0.82 9.88 3.11
N ASP A 185 -1.75 8.98 3.45
CA ASP A 185 -2.52 9.05 4.68
C ASP A 185 -1.61 8.88 5.91
N TYR A 186 -0.71 7.89 5.89
CA TYR A 186 0.26 7.67 6.98
C TYR A 186 1.25 8.82 7.12
N THR A 187 1.72 9.40 6.00
CA THR A 187 2.62 10.56 6.02
C THR A 187 1.95 11.77 6.64
N LYS A 188 0.69 12.05 6.27
CA LYS A 188 -0.08 13.19 6.85
C LYS A 188 -0.28 13.02 8.36
N ILE A 189 -0.51 11.79 8.83
CA ILE A 189 -0.64 11.51 10.26
C ILE A 189 0.66 11.87 10.98
N ASP A 190 1.79 11.38 10.47
CA ASP A 190 3.11 11.62 11.05
C ASP A 190 3.52 13.11 11.00
N GLU A 191 3.18 13.83 9.92
CA GLU A 191 3.44 15.27 9.82
C GLU A 191 2.61 16.07 10.83
N ASN A 192 1.33 15.76 10.98
CA ASN A 192 0.48 16.36 12.01
C ASN A 192 1.02 16.07 13.41
N LEU A 193 1.57 14.88 13.61
CA LEU A 193 2.23 14.47 14.85
C LEU A 193 3.46 15.33 15.16
N GLU A 194 4.32 15.54 14.17
CA GLU A 194 5.54 16.35 14.32
C GLU A 194 5.23 17.84 14.52
N ILE A 195 4.24 18.37 13.81
CA ILE A 195 3.72 19.73 14.04
C ILE A 195 3.23 19.85 15.47
N TYR A 196 2.49 18.85 15.95
CA TYR A 196 1.97 18.83 17.30
C TYR A 196 3.10 18.82 18.35
N LYS A 197 4.10 17.93 18.21
CA LYS A 197 5.29 17.88 19.08
C LYS A 197 6.02 19.23 19.14
N LYS A 198 6.14 19.93 18.02
CA LYS A 198 6.78 21.25 17.95
C LYS A 198 5.93 22.37 18.56
N SER A 199 4.61 22.20 18.62
CA SER A 199 3.66 23.23 19.06
C SER A 199 3.38 23.26 20.57
N LYS A 200 3.75 22.24 21.34
CA LYS A 200 3.37 22.14 22.77
C LYS A 200 4.55 21.77 23.68
N LYS A 201 4.67 22.51 24.81
CA LYS A 201 5.35 22.03 26.03
C LYS A 201 4.58 20.80 26.53
N GLU A 202 5.27 19.80 27.08
CA GLU A 202 4.76 18.47 27.52
C GLU A 202 3.43 18.50 28.30
N SER A 203 3.09 19.61 28.95
CA SER A 203 1.90 19.75 29.80
C SER A 203 0.55 19.77 29.07
N ASP A 204 0.53 19.96 27.76
CA ASP A 204 -0.67 20.48 27.10
C ASP A 204 -1.40 19.46 26.22
N VAL A 205 -0.99 18.19 26.24
CA VAL A 205 -1.48 17.22 25.24
C VAL A 205 -2.94 16.79 25.45
N ARG A 206 -3.38 16.71 26.70
CA ARG A 206 -4.71 16.17 27.05
C ARG A 206 -5.85 17.18 26.88
N SER A 207 -5.55 18.47 26.72
CA SER A 207 -6.56 19.54 26.55
C SER A 207 -7.12 19.62 25.11
N SER A 208 -6.51 18.97 24.11
CA SER A 208 -6.81 19.24 22.70
C SER A 208 -7.86 18.32 22.05
N GLY A 209 -8.48 17.40 22.79
CA GLY A 209 -9.47 16.47 22.24
C GLY A 209 -8.91 15.53 21.15
N LEU A 210 -7.58 15.39 21.06
CA LEU A 210 -6.92 14.58 20.04
C LEU A 210 -7.15 13.08 20.27
N LEU A 211 -7.23 12.67 21.53
CA LEU A 211 -7.53 11.30 21.95
C LEU A 211 -8.91 10.86 21.44
N GLU A 212 -9.91 11.72 21.59
CA GLU A 212 -11.27 11.55 21.06
C GLU A 212 -11.24 11.43 19.53
N LYS A 213 -10.50 12.30 18.83
CA LYS A 213 -10.38 12.24 17.37
C LYS A 213 -9.66 10.97 16.88
N LEU A 214 -8.63 10.50 17.58
CA LEU A 214 -7.92 9.25 17.24
C LEU A 214 -8.81 8.04 17.50
N LYS A 215 -9.49 7.98 18.65
CA LYS A 215 -10.45 6.92 19.01
C LYS A 215 -11.62 6.86 18.02
N ASN A 216 -12.18 8.01 17.64
CA ASN A 216 -13.33 8.11 16.74
C ASN A 216 -12.99 7.88 15.26
N SER A 217 -11.70 7.86 14.90
CA SER A 217 -11.26 7.64 13.52
C SER A 217 -11.42 6.20 13.02
N LYS A 218 -11.65 5.22 13.92
CA LYS A 218 -11.66 3.77 13.61
C LYS A 218 -10.39 3.23 12.94
N LEU A 219 -9.28 3.99 12.93
CA LEU A 219 -8.04 3.64 12.24
C LEU A 219 -7.16 2.62 13.00
N ILE A 220 -7.40 2.47 14.32
CA ILE A 220 -6.61 1.64 15.24
C ILE A 220 -7.56 1.08 16.32
N ASN A 221 -7.33 -0.14 16.83
CA ASN A 221 -8.10 -0.66 17.96
C ASN A 221 -7.79 0.15 19.25
N GLU A 222 -8.66 0.10 20.26
CA GLU A 222 -8.56 0.98 21.43
C GLU A 222 -7.27 0.76 22.25
N GLU A 223 -6.73 -0.45 22.22
CA GLU A 223 -5.54 -0.86 22.97
C GLU A 223 -4.24 -0.40 22.31
N GLU A 224 -4.12 -0.55 20.99
CA GLU A 224 -3.02 -0.01 20.19
C GLU A 224 -3.04 1.52 20.15
N SER A 225 -4.23 2.13 20.19
CA SER A 225 -4.39 3.59 20.27
C SER A 225 -3.71 4.14 21.53
N LYS A 226 -3.87 3.46 22.67
CA LYS A 226 -3.24 3.84 23.94
C LYS A 226 -1.73 3.60 23.92
N LYS A 227 -1.27 2.52 23.29
CA LYS A 227 0.15 2.15 23.18
C LYS A 227 0.92 3.13 22.28
N VAL A 228 0.37 3.46 21.12
CA VAL A 228 0.92 4.47 20.21
C VAL A 228 0.98 5.83 20.90
N LEU A 229 -0.08 6.22 21.63
CA LEU A 229 -0.10 7.47 22.37
C LEU A 229 0.91 7.51 23.53
N SER A 230 1.11 6.40 24.24
CA SER A 230 2.13 6.32 25.30
C SER A 230 3.55 6.47 24.76
N GLN A 231 3.84 5.85 23.62
CA GLN A 231 5.12 6.02 22.91
C GLN A 231 5.27 7.45 22.37
N LEU A 232 4.17 8.09 22.00
CA LEU A 232 4.15 9.46 21.46
C LEU A 232 4.44 10.55 22.49
N LEU A 233 3.96 10.33 23.71
CA LEU A 233 3.95 11.34 24.78
C LEU A 233 5.08 11.15 25.77
N ASN A 234 5.83 10.05 25.67
CA ASN A 234 6.83 9.66 26.65
C ASN A 234 6.24 9.60 28.08
N VAL A 235 4.95 9.27 28.18
CA VAL A 235 4.22 9.12 29.44
C VAL A 235 3.88 7.65 29.61
N GLN A 236 4.22 7.09 30.78
CA GLN A 236 3.93 5.71 31.17
C GLN A 236 2.43 5.42 30.94
N THR A 237 2.10 4.33 30.25
CA THR A 237 0.73 3.92 29.87
C THR A 237 -0.28 4.01 31.01
N GLN A 238 0.17 3.75 32.24
CA GLN A 238 -0.61 3.82 33.47
C GLN A 238 -1.22 5.22 33.73
N MET A 239 -0.53 6.30 33.35
CA MET A 239 -1.04 7.67 33.48
C MET A 239 -2.19 7.98 32.50
N LEU A 240 -2.37 7.18 31.44
CA LEU A 240 -3.50 7.30 30.51
C LEU A 240 -4.76 6.56 30.97
N ASN A 241 -4.62 5.66 31.96
CA ASN A 241 -5.75 4.90 32.54
C ASN A 241 -6.48 5.67 33.65
N MET A 242 -5.90 6.77 34.17
CA MET A 242 -6.55 7.60 35.19
C MET A 242 -7.47 8.63 34.54
N SER A 243 -8.78 8.52 34.81
CA SER A 243 -9.81 9.49 34.41
C SER A 243 -9.44 10.89 34.91
N SER A 244 -9.69 11.95 34.12
CA SER A 244 -9.38 13.34 34.52
C SER A 244 -10.01 13.77 35.84
N ALA A 245 -11.10 13.10 36.27
CA ALA A 245 -11.75 13.33 37.56
C ALA A 245 -10.91 12.90 38.76
N HIS A 246 -9.98 11.97 38.57
CA HIS A 246 -9.14 11.40 39.63
C HIS A 246 -7.73 11.97 39.70
N LYS A 247 -7.47 13.02 38.92
CA LYS A 247 -6.20 13.75 38.98
C LYS A 247 -6.27 14.79 40.10
N CYS A 248 -5.26 14.77 40.97
CA CYS A 248 -5.08 15.82 41.96
C CYS A 248 -4.79 17.17 41.29
N ILE A 249 -5.45 18.22 41.78
CA ILE A 249 -5.35 19.61 41.31
C ILE A 249 -4.94 20.57 42.43
N ASP A 250 -5.19 20.23 43.69
CA ASP A 250 -4.97 21.12 44.84
C ASP A 250 -3.80 20.66 45.74
N THR A 251 -3.23 19.49 45.46
CA THR A 251 -2.14 18.87 46.25
C THR A 251 -0.77 19.03 45.60
N ASN A 252 0.20 19.55 46.36
CA ASN A 252 1.62 19.53 45.98
C ASN A 252 2.20 18.13 46.21
N VAL A 253 2.22 17.33 45.15
CA VAL A 253 2.69 15.93 45.18
C VAL A 253 4.22 15.88 45.33
N PRO A 254 4.76 15.20 46.35
CA PRO A 254 6.21 15.01 46.52
C PRO A 254 6.83 14.23 45.36
N GLU A 255 8.14 14.41 45.16
CA GLU A 255 8.91 13.59 44.21
C GLU A 255 8.89 12.11 44.63
N ASN A 256 8.76 11.19 43.66
CA ASN A 256 8.56 9.74 43.87
C ASN A 256 7.23 9.36 44.54
N ALA A 257 6.20 10.20 44.43
CA ALA A 257 4.83 9.90 44.85
C ALA A 257 3.84 9.90 43.67
N ALA A 258 2.76 9.14 43.83
CA ALA A 258 1.56 9.21 43.01
C ALA A 258 0.45 9.93 43.78
N CYS A 259 -0.50 10.54 43.08
CA CYS A 259 -1.66 11.19 43.71
C CYS A 259 -2.95 10.80 43.01
N TYR A 260 -3.98 10.57 43.82
CA TYR A 260 -5.32 10.18 43.40
C TYR A 260 -6.37 11.08 44.04
N ARG A 261 -7.29 11.58 43.22
CA ARG A 261 -8.45 12.37 43.66
C ARG A 261 -9.69 11.48 43.68
N TYR A 262 -10.34 11.37 44.82
CA TYR A 262 -11.60 10.66 44.98
C TYR A 262 -12.78 11.49 44.45
N LEU A 263 -13.92 10.83 44.18
CA LEU A 263 -15.12 11.50 43.66
C LEU A 263 -15.72 12.52 44.62
N ASP A 264 -15.47 12.37 45.93
CA ASP A 264 -15.86 13.30 46.98
C ASP A 264 -14.99 14.57 47.02
N GLY A 265 -13.95 14.65 46.18
CA GLY A 265 -13.01 15.76 46.08
C GLY A 265 -11.79 15.64 46.98
N THR A 266 -11.68 14.57 47.78
CA THR A 266 -10.49 14.31 48.62
C THR A 266 -9.30 13.94 47.73
N GLU A 267 -8.13 14.50 47.99
CA GLU A 267 -6.89 14.18 47.29
C GLU A 267 -5.93 13.48 48.24
N GLU A 268 -5.41 12.33 47.80
CA GLU A 268 -4.45 11.54 48.56
C GLU A 268 -3.22 11.28 47.69
N TRP A 269 -2.04 11.49 48.26
CA TRP A 269 -0.79 11.07 47.64
C TRP A 269 -0.16 9.94 48.43
N ARG A 270 0.51 9.03 47.72
CA ARG A 270 1.24 7.89 48.29
C ARG A 270 2.57 7.73 47.58
N CYS A 271 3.58 7.28 48.28
CA CYS A 271 4.87 6.97 47.66
C CYS A 271 4.73 5.83 46.65
N LEU A 272 5.50 5.89 45.56
CA LEU A 272 5.60 4.80 44.60
C LEU A 272 6.28 3.58 45.26
N LEU A 273 6.08 2.39 44.67
CA LEU A 273 6.77 1.18 45.13
C LEU A 273 8.29 1.37 45.12
N GLY A 274 8.95 0.92 46.18
CA GLY A 274 10.39 1.12 46.44
C GLY A 274 10.72 2.39 47.23
N PHE A 275 9.72 3.17 47.63
CA PHE A 275 9.89 4.41 48.39
C PHE A 275 9.03 4.43 49.66
N LYS A 276 9.54 5.07 50.72
CA LYS A 276 8.87 5.22 52.02
C LYS A 276 8.70 6.70 52.37
N GLU A 277 7.58 7.03 53.01
CA GLU A 277 7.32 8.40 53.47
C GLU A 277 8.18 8.73 54.71
N VAL A 278 9.01 9.76 54.60
CA VAL A 278 9.80 10.31 55.70
C VAL A 278 9.73 11.84 55.65
N GLY A 279 9.00 12.43 56.60
CA GLY A 279 8.90 13.90 56.73
C GLY A 279 8.24 14.58 55.53
N GLY A 280 7.20 13.97 54.94
CA GLY A 280 6.48 14.51 53.78
C GLY A 280 7.23 14.38 52.45
N LYS A 281 8.23 13.50 52.37
CA LYS A 281 8.97 13.15 51.15
C LYS A 281 9.05 11.64 50.98
N CYS A 282 9.12 11.18 49.74
CA CYS A 282 9.29 9.76 49.42
C CYS A 282 10.77 9.46 49.16
N VAL A 283 11.41 8.74 50.08
CA VAL A 283 12.83 8.35 50.00
C VAL A 283 12.95 6.87 49.65
N PRO A 284 13.97 6.45 48.86
CA PRO A 284 14.19 5.04 48.56
C PRO A 284 14.31 4.19 49.83
N ALA A 285 13.60 3.06 49.87
CA ALA A 285 13.60 2.14 51.01
C ALA A 285 13.40 0.70 50.55
N SER A 286 14.00 -0.25 51.27
CA SER A 286 13.62 -1.66 51.13
C SER A 286 12.23 -1.85 51.70
N ILE A 287 11.26 -2.13 50.83
CA ILE A 287 9.86 -2.37 51.16
C ILE A 287 9.61 -3.88 51.28
N THR A 288 8.73 -4.28 52.19
CA THR A 288 8.26 -5.67 52.33
C THR A 288 6.75 -5.66 52.56
N CYS A 289 6.06 -6.75 52.22
CA CYS A 289 4.60 -6.82 52.37
C CYS A 289 4.14 -6.69 53.83
N GLU A 290 4.98 -7.06 54.80
CA GLU A 290 4.66 -6.96 56.23
C GLU A 290 4.64 -5.51 56.73
N GLU A 291 5.37 -4.60 56.07
CA GLU A 291 5.40 -3.17 56.41
C GLU A 291 4.62 -2.36 55.39
N ASN A 292 3.53 -1.72 55.84
CA ASN A 292 2.68 -0.86 55.01
C ASN A 292 2.19 -1.53 53.70
N ASN A 293 1.90 -2.83 53.76
CA ASN A 293 1.50 -3.64 52.60
C ASN A 293 2.48 -3.52 51.41
N GLY A 294 3.78 -3.33 51.66
CA GLY A 294 4.78 -3.12 50.62
C GLY A 294 4.61 -1.81 49.82
N GLY A 295 3.75 -0.89 50.25
CA GLY A 295 3.37 0.30 49.47
C GLY A 295 2.18 0.07 48.53
N CYS A 296 1.59 -1.12 48.51
CA CYS A 296 0.35 -1.40 47.80
C CYS A 296 -0.85 -0.69 48.45
N ALA A 297 -1.93 -0.53 47.68
CA ALA A 297 -3.20 -0.03 48.21
C ALA A 297 -3.69 -0.92 49.38
N PRO A 298 -4.38 -0.36 50.39
CA PRO A 298 -4.94 -1.15 51.50
C PRO A 298 -5.84 -2.31 51.06
N GLU A 299 -6.54 -2.13 49.94
CA GLU A 299 -7.43 -3.10 49.31
C GLU A 299 -6.74 -4.05 48.31
N ALA A 300 -5.45 -3.85 48.04
CA ALA A 300 -4.66 -4.71 47.18
C ALA A 300 -3.97 -5.82 47.98
N GLU A 301 -3.81 -6.98 47.36
CA GLU A 301 -2.99 -8.07 47.86
C GLU A 301 -1.53 -7.81 47.50
N CYS A 302 -0.63 -7.81 48.50
CA CYS A 302 0.81 -7.70 48.31
C CYS A 302 1.45 -9.09 48.27
N THR A 303 2.26 -9.34 47.25
CA THR A 303 3.08 -10.55 47.13
C THR A 303 4.53 -10.18 46.82
N MET A 304 5.47 -11.01 47.25
CA MET A 304 6.89 -10.88 46.89
C MET A 304 7.22 -11.90 45.81
N ASP A 305 7.77 -11.45 44.68
CA ASP A 305 8.17 -12.35 43.60
C ASP A 305 9.50 -13.06 43.88
N ASP A 306 9.91 -13.98 42.98
CA ASP A 306 11.17 -14.73 43.10
C ASP A 306 12.42 -13.84 43.11
N LYS A 307 12.30 -12.57 42.69
CA LYS A 307 13.38 -11.56 42.68
C LYS A 307 13.36 -10.66 43.91
N LYS A 308 12.44 -10.89 44.85
CA LYS A 308 12.19 -10.07 46.04
C LYS A 308 11.69 -8.66 45.71
N GLU A 309 10.95 -8.52 44.61
CA GLU A 309 10.23 -7.29 44.27
C GLU A 309 8.77 -7.42 44.74
N VAL A 310 8.18 -6.30 45.19
CA VAL A 310 6.79 -6.23 45.64
C VAL A 310 5.87 -6.17 44.41
N GLU A 311 4.89 -7.06 44.34
CA GLU A 311 3.82 -7.08 43.34
C GLU A 311 2.46 -6.89 44.02
N CYS A 312 1.72 -5.86 43.61
CA CYS A 312 0.40 -5.51 44.15
C CYS A 312 -0.73 -5.94 43.20
N LYS A 313 -1.75 -6.63 43.71
CA LYS A 313 -2.92 -7.07 42.93
C LYS A 313 -4.22 -6.56 43.53
N CYS A 314 -4.99 -5.79 42.75
CA CYS A 314 -6.32 -5.36 43.16
C CYS A 314 -7.31 -6.53 43.07
N THR A 315 -7.84 -6.96 44.21
CA THR A 315 -8.64 -8.19 44.31
C THR A 315 -10.12 -7.99 43.99
N LYS A 316 -10.59 -6.73 43.95
CA LYS A 316 -12.00 -6.41 43.70
C LYS A 316 -12.33 -6.52 42.21
N GLU A 317 -13.40 -7.24 41.88
CA GLU A 317 -13.84 -7.44 40.50
C GLU A 317 -14.19 -6.09 39.84
N GLY A 318 -13.57 -5.81 38.68
CA GLY A 318 -13.68 -4.52 37.98
C GLY A 318 -12.75 -3.40 38.49
N SER A 319 -11.94 -3.65 39.53
CA SER A 319 -10.88 -2.72 39.94
C SER A 319 -9.58 -3.01 39.20
N GLU A 320 -8.96 -1.96 38.67
CA GLU A 320 -7.69 -2.01 37.96
C GLU A 320 -6.59 -1.36 38.81
N PRO A 321 -5.36 -1.90 38.82
CA PRO A 321 -4.24 -1.30 39.53
C PRO A 321 -3.80 0.02 38.87
N LEU A 322 -3.66 1.05 39.69
CA LEU A 322 -3.13 2.36 39.35
C LEU A 322 -1.75 2.51 40.01
N PHE A 323 -0.77 2.98 39.24
CA PHE A 323 0.63 3.11 39.69
C PHE A 323 1.17 1.82 40.31
N GLU A 324 1.14 0.73 39.55
CA GLU A 324 1.60 -0.61 39.99
C GLU A 324 0.86 -1.14 41.23
N GLY A 325 -0.33 -0.63 41.51
CA GLY A 325 -1.20 -1.09 42.60
C GLY A 325 -1.03 -0.32 43.91
N VAL A 326 -0.33 0.83 43.91
CA VAL A 326 -0.34 1.82 45.01
C VAL A 326 -1.75 2.38 45.26
N PHE A 327 -2.57 2.42 44.20
CA PHE A 327 -4.00 2.67 44.25
C PHE A 327 -4.76 1.59 43.46
N CYS A 328 -5.99 1.29 43.85
CA CYS A 328 -6.91 0.49 43.05
C CYS A 328 -8.07 1.37 42.58
N SER A 329 -8.45 1.27 41.30
CA SER A 329 -9.59 2.02 40.79
C SER A 329 -10.89 1.54 41.43
N SER A 330 -11.81 2.46 41.69
CA SER A 330 -13.15 2.08 42.11
C SER A 330 -13.93 1.53 40.92
N SER A 331 -14.48 0.31 41.08
CA SER A 331 -15.42 -0.34 40.16
C SER A 331 -16.69 0.46 39.95
#